data_AF-A0A3C1RFB4-F1
#
_entry.id   AF-A0A3C1RFB4-F1
#
_cell.length_a   1.000
_cell.length_b   1.000
_cell.length_c   1.000
_cell.angle_alpha   90.00
_cell.angle_beta   90.00
_cell.angle_gamma   90.00
#
_symmetry.space_group_name_H-M   'P 1'
#
loop_
_entity.id
_entity.type
_entity.pdbx_description
1 polymer ?
#
loop_
_entity_poly.entity_id
_entity_poly.type
_entity_poly.pdbx_seq_one_letter_code
_entity_poly.pdbx_strand_id
1 'polypeptide(L)'
;MKTILTYDLRIQQSLILLFLATILAAIITKQQFLGVVIIVEFFLIAIAQYSLNIIKTFSKKYVKTDSRKVYVFISTYVVIGFLILIFSSLFKFEDTEQNLKNIFELMVMSWIFLSPILIIQSLMISFFDAKNSLNEQP
;
A
#
# COMPACT_ATOMS: atom_id res chain seq x y z
N MET A 1 3.29 4.78 -19.17
CA MET A 1 2.05 4.57 -18.37
C MET A 1 1.15 3.45 -18.88
N LYS A 2 0.89 3.30 -20.20
CA LYS A 2 -0.01 2.25 -20.72
C LYS A 2 0.41 0.82 -20.32
N THR A 3 1.70 0.48 -20.35
CA THR A 3 2.19 -0.88 -20.07
C THR A 3 2.06 -1.28 -18.59
N ILE A 4 2.44 -0.40 -17.65
CA ILE A 4 2.35 -0.67 -16.20
C ILE A 4 0.89 -0.92 -15.77
N LEU A 5 -0.04 -0.17 -16.36
CA LEU A 5 -1.48 -0.29 -16.10
C LEU A 5 -2.12 -1.55 -16.69
N THR A 6 -1.47 -2.19 -17.67
CA THR A 6 -1.92 -3.47 -18.26
C THR A 6 -1.49 -4.67 -17.40
N TYR A 7 -0.37 -4.55 -16.68
CA TYR A 7 0.19 -5.63 -15.86
C TYR A 7 0.03 -5.37 -14.35
N ASP A 8 -0.78 -4.40 -13.97
CA ASP A 8 -0.96 -3.96 -12.59
C ASP A 8 -1.35 -5.10 -11.64
N LEU A 9 -2.28 -5.97 -12.05
CA LEU A 9 -2.70 -7.13 -11.27
C LEU A 9 -1.51 -8.08 -11.02
N ARG A 10 -0.71 -8.36 -12.06
CA ARG A 10 0.47 -9.22 -11.94
C ARG A 10 1.55 -8.58 -11.08
N ILE A 11 1.74 -7.26 -11.18
CA ILE A 11 2.67 -6.50 -10.33
C ILE A 11 2.23 -6.62 -8.86
N GLN A 12 0.95 -6.38 -8.56
CA GLN A 12 0.44 -6.49 -7.18
C GLN A 12 0.60 -7.90 -6.63
N GLN A 13 0.26 -8.93 -7.40
CA GLN A 13 0.45 -10.33 -7.01
C GLN A 13 1.92 -10.68 -6.77
N SER A 14 2.82 -10.24 -7.66
CA SER A 14 4.26 -10.49 -7.53
C SER A 14 4.84 -9.84 -6.29
N LEU A 15 4.43 -8.60 -5.99
CA LEU A 15 4.84 -7.89 -4.77
C LEU A 15 4.35 -8.60 -3.49
N ILE A 16 3.11 -9.09 -3.49
CA ILE A 16 2.56 -9.84 -2.35
C ILE A 16 3.28 -11.19 -2.18
N LEU A 17 3.58 -11.89 -3.28
CA LEU A 17 4.35 -13.13 -3.23
C LEU A 17 5.76 -12.91 -2.69
N LEU A 18 6.42 -11.82 -3.10
CA LEU A 18 7.73 -11.44 -2.57
C LEU A 18 7.66 -11.23 -1.06
N PHE A 19 6.67 -10.47 -0.58
CA PHE A 19 6.46 -10.21 0.85
C PHE A 19 6.25 -11.50 1.65
N LEU A 20 5.45 -12.43 1.13
CA LEU A 20 5.24 -13.75 1.75
C LEU A 20 6.53 -14.57 1.79
N ALA A 21 7.35 -14.51 0.73
CA ALA A 21 8.65 -15.16 0.71
C ALA A 21 9.61 -14.58 1.75
N THR A 22 9.62 -13.25 1.94
CA THR A 22 10.40 -12.57 2.97
C THR A 22 9.97 -13.01 4.38
N ILE A 23 8.66 -13.11 4.64
CA ILE A 23 8.14 -13.63 5.92
C ILE A 23 8.63 -15.06 6.16
N LEU A 24 8.53 -15.95 5.16
CA LEU A 24 8.98 -17.33 5.28
C LEU A 24 10.49 -17.40 5.56
N ALA A 25 11.29 -16.61 4.85
CA ALA A 25 12.73 -16.52 5.07
C ALA A 25 13.07 -16.02 6.49
N ALA A 26 12.31 -15.05 7.01
CA ALA A 26 12.49 -14.54 8.37
C ALA A 26 12.22 -15.60 9.44
N ILE A 27 11.16 -16.39 9.27
CA ILE A 27 10.81 -17.49 10.18
C ILE A 27 11.89 -18.56 10.20
N ILE A 28 12.43 -18.93 9.03
CA ILE A 28 13.45 -19.99 8.91
C ILE A 28 14.80 -19.56 9.47
N THR A 29 15.26 -18.36 9.11
CA THR A 29 16.62 -17.90 9.44
C THR A 29 16.72 -17.22 10.81
N LYS A 30 15.59 -16.81 11.40
CA LYS A 30 15.50 -16.09 12.70
C LYS A 30 16.35 -14.82 12.77
N GLN A 31 16.70 -14.23 11.63
CA GLN A 31 17.51 -13.01 11.60
C GLN A 31 16.68 -11.77 11.92
N GLN A 32 17.12 -10.98 12.91
CA GLN A 32 16.44 -9.76 13.33
C GLN A 32 16.35 -8.71 12.22
N PHE A 33 17.35 -8.64 11.33
CA PHE A 33 17.36 -7.73 10.19
C PHE A 33 16.14 -7.90 9.27
N LEU A 34 15.66 -9.15 9.10
CA LEU A 34 14.50 -9.43 8.26
C LEU A 34 13.20 -8.85 8.81
N GLY A 35 13.12 -8.60 10.13
CA GLY A 35 11.97 -7.90 10.72
C GLY A 35 11.84 -6.46 10.20
N VAL A 36 12.96 -5.75 10.06
CA VAL A 36 12.98 -4.39 9.49
C VAL A 36 12.62 -4.43 8.01
N VAL A 37 13.15 -5.41 7.27
CA VAL A 37 12.84 -5.59 5.83
C VAL A 37 11.35 -5.83 5.62
N ILE A 38 10.70 -6.67 6.43
CA ILE A 38 9.25 -6.92 6.35
C ILE A 38 8.46 -5.61 6.50
N ILE A 39 8.81 -4.77 7.48
CA ILE A 39 8.12 -3.49 7.69
C ILE A 39 8.30 -2.57 6.47
N VAL A 40 9.53 -2.45 5.97
CA VAL A 40 9.82 -1.61 4.80
C VAL A 40 9.09 -2.12 3.55
N GLU A 41 9.15 -3.41 3.26
CA GLU A 41 8.44 -4.02 2.14
C GLU A 41 6.93 -3.79 2.22
N PHE A 42 6.34 -3.95 3.40
CA PHE A 42 4.92 -3.72 3.62
C PHE A 42 4.47 -2.31 3.21
N PHE A 43 5.21 -1.28 3.64
CA PHE A 43 4.90 0.10 3.28
C PHE A 43 5.21 0.41 1.80
N LEU A 44 6.24 -0.20 1.21
CA LEU A 44 6.52 -0.07 -0.22
C LEU A 44 5.39 -0.65 -1.07
N ILE A 45 4.81 -1.78 -0.67
CA ILE A 45 3.64 -2.37 -1.33
C ILE A 45 2.44 -1.43 -1.25
N ALA A 46 2.17 -0.87 -0.06
CA ALA A 46 1.09 0.10 0.13
C ALA A 46 1.26 1.33 -0.78
N ILE A 47 2.48 1.89 -0.86
CA ILE A 47 2.81 3.01 -1.75
C ILE A 47 2.58 2.65 -3.23
N ALA A 48 3.05 1.47 -3.65
CA ALA A 48 2.91 1.02 -5.04
C ALA A 48 1.43 0.86 -5.43
N GLN A 49 0.63 0.18 -4.59
CA GLN A 49 -0.80 -0.01 -4.82
C GLN A 49 -1.58 1.29 -4.79
N TYR A 50 -1.27 2.18 -3.84
CA TYR A 50 -1.85 3.51 -3.77
C TYR A 50 -1.60 4.31 -5.05
N SER A 51 -0.33 4.35 -5.49
CA SER A 51 0.08 5.07 -6.70
C SER A 51 -0.66 4.56 -7.93
N LEU A 52 -0.76 3.24 -8.12
CA LEU A 52 -1.51 2.63 -9.22
C LEU A 52 -2.98 3.03 -9.21
N ASN A 53 -3.64 2.97 -8.05
CA ASN A 53 -5.06 3.31 -7.92
C ASN A 53 -5.32 4.81 -8.08
N ILE A 54 -4.42 5.68 -7.65
CA ILE A 54 -4.46 7.12 -7.93
C ILE A 54 -4.42 7.36 -9.44
N ILE A 55 -3.44 6.77 -10.13
CA ILE A 55 -3.31 6.91 -11.59
C ILE A 55 -4.58 6.43 -12.30
N LYS A 56 -5.14 5.29 -11.88
CA LYS A 56 -6.41 4.76 -12.41
C LYS A 56 -7.60 5.68 -12.13
N THR A 57 -7.65 6.34 -10.97
CA THR A 57 -8.72 7.27 -10.61
C THR A 57 -8.77 8.49 -11.52
N PHE A 58 -7.61 8.98 -11.96
CA PHE A 58 -7.50 10.11 -12.88
C PHE A 58 -7.60 9.70 -14.36
N SER A 59 -7.49 8.42 -14.67
CA SER A 59 -7.59 7.92 -16.04
C SER A 59 -9.04 7.82 -16.52
N LYS A 60 -9.30 8.26 -17.75
CA LYS A 60 -10.60 8.10 -18.41
C LYS A 60 -10.93 6.65 -18.76
N LYS A 61 -9.92 5.76 -18.80
CA LYS A 61 -10.07 4.34 -19.18
C LYS A 61 -10.79 3.52 -18.10
N TYR A 62 -10.72 3.93 -16.84
CA TYR A 62 -11.20 3.10 -15.73
C TYR A 62 -12.47 3.68 -15.08
N VAL A 63 -13.41 2.81 -14.75
CA VAL A 63 -14.67 3.19 -14.09
C VAL A 63 -14.41 3.70 -12.68
N LYS A 64 -14.93 4.89 -12.36
CA LYS A 64 -14.76 5.55 -11.05
C LYS A 64 -15.78 5.03 -10.03
N THR A 65 -15.62 3.78 -9.60
CA THR A 65 -16.48 3.16 -8.59
C THR A 65 -16.30 3.80 -7.21
N ASP A 66 -17.34 3.76 -6.37
CA ASP A 66 -17.25 4.27 -5.00
C ASP A 66 -16.24 3.48 -4.15
N SER A 67 -16.10 2.18 -4.40
CA SER A 67 -15.04 1.36 -3.80
C SER A 67 -13.64 1.93 -4.07
N ARG A 68 -13.36 2.39 -5.30
CA ARG A 68 -12.08 3.03 -5.61
C ARG A 68 -11.90 4.35 -4.88
N LYS A 69 -12.96 5.16 -4.75
CA LYS A 69 -12.89 6.44 -4.00
C LYS A 69 -12.56 6.19 -2.52
N VAL A 70 -13.26 5.24 -1.90
CA VAL A 70 -13.02 4.83 -0.51
C VAL A 70 -11.61 4.30 -0.34
N TYR A 71 -11.17 3.41 -1.22
CA TYR A 71 -9.80 2.89 -1.22
C TYR A 71 -8.77 4.02 -1.27
N VAL A 72 -8.91 4.95 -2.21
CA VAL A 72 -7.97 6.07 -2.39
C VAL A 72 -7.96 6.96 -1.15
N PHE A 73 -9.12 7.26 -0.57
CA PHE A 73 -9.21 8.09 0.63
C PHE A 73 -8.47 7.46 1.83
N ILE A 74 -8.79 6.21 2.16
CA ILE A 74 -8.17 5.51 3.30
C ILE A 74 -6.69 5.23 3.03
N SER A 75 -6.32 4.86 1.80
CA SER A 75 -4.91 4.64 1.44
C SER A 75 -4.09 5.94 1.48
N THR A 76 -4.70 7.08 1.17
CA THR A 76 -4.04 8.39 1.32
C THR A 76 -3.70 8.64 2.79
N TYR A 77 -4.62 8.35 3.71
CA TYR A 77 -4.36 8.47 5.15
C TYR A 77 -3.16 7.62 5.59
N VAL A 78 -3.09 6.36 5.13
CA VAL A 78 -1.98 5.45 5.47
C VAL A 78 -0.67 5.91 4.85
N VAL A 79 -0.64 6.11 3.52
CA VAL A 79 0.60 6.39 2.79
C VAL A 79 1.15 7.77 3.11
N ILE A 80 0.33 8.81 3.08
CA ILE A 80 0.78 10.17 3.40
C ILE A 80 1.14 10.28 4.87
N GLY A 81 0.37 9.66 5.77
CA GLY A 81 0.70 9.61 7.20
C GLY A 81 2.05 8.95 7.45
N PHE A 82 2.33 7.83 6.79
CA PHE A 82 3.62 7.15 6.88
C PHE A 82 4.77 8.01 6.34
N LEU A 83 4.59 8.68 5.20
CA LEU A 83 5.59 9.60 4.66
C LEU A 83 5.86 10.78 5.60
N ILE A 84 4.81 11.37 6.18
CA ILE A 84 4.95 12.43 7.19
C ILE A 84 5.76 11.92 8.39
N LEU A 85 5.51 10.69 8.85
CA LEU A 85 6.27 10.09 9.96
C LEU A 85 7.75 9.94 9.61
N ILE A 86 8.08 9.49 8.40
CA ILE A 86 9.47 9.44 7.92
C ILE A 86 10.09 10.83 7.87
N PHE A 87 9.41 11.82 7.29
CA PHE A 87 9.96 13.17 7.22
C PHE A 87 10.15 13.77 8.61
N SER A 88 9.17 13.61 9.50
CA SER A 88 9.27 14.09 10.88
C SER A 88 10.41 13.43 11.66
N SER A 89 10.72 12.15 11.42
CA SER A 89 11.83 11.48 12.11
C SER A 89 13.23 11.96 11.66
N LEU A 90 13.32 12.62 10.50
CA LEU A 90 14.55 13.26 10.03
C LEU A 90 14.82 14.60 10.72
N PHE A 91 13.80 15.24 11.29
CA PHE A 91 13.91 16.50 12.01
C PHE A 91 13.90 16.23 13.53
N LYS A 92 15.02 16.53 14.22
CA LYS A 92 15.09 16.41 15.68
C LYS A 92 14.25 17.50 16.34
N PHE A 93 13.02 17.18 16.72
CA PHE A 93 12.17 18.07 17.53
C PHE A 93 12.35 17.70 19.01
N GLU A 94 13.21 18.41 19.74
CA GLU A 94 13.68 18.03 21.09
C GLU A 94 12.61 18.07 22.21
N ASP A 95 11.46 18.75 22.05
CA ASP A 95 10.57 19.05 23.20
C ASP A 95 9.09 18.62 23.07
N THR A 96 8.62 18.17 21.90
CA THR A 96 7.20 17.79 21.67
C THR A 96 6.98 16.27 21.60
N GLU A 97 7.99 15.48 21.94
CA GLU A 97 8.04 14.04 21.64
C GLU A 97 6.98 13.22 22.38
N GLN A 98 6.65 13.51 23.64
CA GLN A 98 5.85 12.57 24.45
C GLN A 98 4.41 12.41 23.93
N ASN A 99 3.71 13.50 23.63
CA ASN A 99 2.32 13.44 23.15
C ASN A 99 2.24 13.09 21.66
N LEU A 100 3.18 13.56 20.85
CA LEU A 100 3.22 13.21 19.43
C LEU A 100 3.56 11.74 19.21
N LYS A 101 4.44 11.17 20.04
CA LYS A 101 4.78 9.74 20.01
C LYS A 101 3.56 8.86 20.22
N ASN A 102 2.71 9.16 21.21
CA ASN A 102 1.49 8.39 21.45
C ASN A 102 0.52 8.44 20.25
N ILE A 103 0.41 9.60 19.59
CA ILE A 103 -0.40 9.77 18.38
C ILE A 103 0.19 8.95 17.22
N PHE A 104 1.51 9.02 17.00
CA PHE A 104 2.17 8.25 15.95
C PHE A 104 2.07 6.75 16.17
N GLU A 105 2.22 6.27 17.40
CA GLU A 105 2.03 4.85 17.74
C GLU A 105 0.60 4.40 17.44
N LEU A 106 -0.42 5.19 17.82
CA LEU A 106 -1.82 4.89 17.51
C LEU A 106 -2.06 4.84 15.99
N MET A 107 -1.47 5.77 15.24
CA MET A 107 -1.55 5.80 13.78
C MET A 107 -0.92 4.55 13.18
N VAL A 108 0.30 4.19 13.57
CA VAL A 108 0.99 2.98 13.10
C VAL A 108 0.18 1.72 13.39
N MET A 109 -0.40 1.60 14.59
CA MET A 109 -1.29 0.48 14.94
C MET A 109 -2.50 0.42 14.02
N SER A 110 -3.15 1.56 13.76
CA SER A 110 -4.27 1.61 12.81
C SER A 110 -3.88 1.18 11.40
N TRP A 111 -2.67 1.54 10.95
CA TRP A 111 -2.16 1.20 9.63
C TRP A 111 -1.90 -0.30 9.48
N ILE A 112 -1.43 -0.97 10.55
CA ILE A 112 -1.23 -2.42 10.56
C ILE A 112 -2.55 -3.16 10.31
N PHE A 113 -3.68 -2.66 10.84
CA PHE A 113 -5.00 -3.24 10.59
C PHE A 113 -5.60 -2.85 9.24
N LEU A 114 -5.44 -1.59 8.84
CA LEU A 114 -6.02 -1.07 7.59
C LEU A 114 -5.32 -1.61 6.34
N SER A 115 -4.00 -1.74 6.37
CA SER A 115 -3.21 -2.06 5.17
C SER A 115 -3.52 -3.44 4.56
N PRO A 116 -3.73 -4.53 5.33
CA PRO A 116 -4.20 -5.80 4.75
C PRO A 116 -5.56 -5.68 4.05
N ILE A 117 -6.49 -4.92 4.63
CA ILE A 117 -7.81 -4.66 4.04
C ILE A 117 -7.66 -3.90 2.72
N LEU A 118 -6.82 -2.87 2.71
CA LEU A 118 -6.51 -2.09 1.52
C LEU A 118 -5.82 -2.94 0.44
N ILE A 119 -4.90 -3.82 0.81
CA ILE A 119 -4.24 -4.74 -0.14
C ILE A 119 -5.28 -5.60 -0.87
N ILE A 120 -6.21 -6.20 -0.13
CA ILE A 120 -7.30 -7.02 -0.70
C ILE A 120 -8.21 -6.15 -1.57
N GLN A 121 -8.59 -4.96 -1.10
CA GLN A 121 -9.45 -4.06 -1.86
C GLN A 121 -8.79 -3.60 -3.17
N SER A 122 -7.49 -3.29 -3.16
CA SER A 122 -6.71 -2.95 -4.35
C SER A 122 -6.69 -4.09 -5.37
N LEU A 123 -6.50 -5.33 -4.91
CA LEU A 123 -6.54 -6.51 -5.76
C LEU A 123 -7.91 -6.71 -6.39
N MET A 124 -8.99 -6.56 -5.61
CA MET A 124 -10.36 -6.66 -6.13
C MET A 124 -10.65 -5.60 -7.19
N ILE A 125 -10.24 -4.35 -6.97
CA ILE A 125 -10.36 -3.28 -7.96
C ILE A 125 -9.63 -3.67 -9.26
N SER A 126 -8.40 -4.16 -9.13
CA SER A 126 -7.54 -4.52 -10.27
C SER A 126 -8.08 -5.74 -11.03
N PHE A 127 -8.67 -6.71 -10.33
CA PHE A 127 -9.34 -7.86 -10.94
C PHE A 127 -10.61 -7.44 -11.70
N PHE A 128 -11.42 -6.56 -11.12
CA PHE A 128 -12.62 -6.04 -11.79
C PHE A 128 -12.27 -5.22 -13.03
N ASP A 129 -11.21 -4.40 -12.95
CA ASP A 129 -10.68 -3.65 -14.10
C ASP A 129 -10.24 -4.60 -15.23
N ALA A 130 -9.51 -5.67 -14.90
CA ALA A 130 -9.08 -6.67 -15.88
C ALA A 130 -10.28 -7.37 -16.54
N LYS A 131 -11.29 -7.77 -15.76
CA LYS A 131 -12.52 -8.39 -16.28
C LYS A 131 -13.28 -7.48 -17.24
N ASN A 132 -13.45 -6.20 -16.89
CA ASN A 132 -14.15 -5.25 -17.76
C ASN A 132 -13.39 -4.99 -19.06
N SER A 133 -12.06 -4.95 -19.01
CA SER A 133 -11.25 -4.77 -20.22
C SER A 133 -11.34 -5.94 -21.21
N LEU A 134 -11.64 -7.15 -20.73
CA LEU A 134 -11.88 -8.33 -21.56
C LEU A 134 -13.27 -8.31 -22.20
N ASN A 135 -14.28 -7.77 -21.50
CA ASN A 135 -15.65 -7.66 -22.00
C ASN A 135 -15.85 -6.50 -23.00
N GLU A 136 -14.89 -5.57 -23.10
CA GLU A 136 -14.87 -4.48 -24.09
C GLU A 136 -14.09 -4.85 -25.37
N GLN A 137 -13.56 -6.06 -25.49
CA GLN A 137 -13.03 -6.56 -26.76
C GLN A 137 -14.17 -7.12 -27.62
N PRO A 138 -14.32 -6.68 -28.89
CA PRO A 138 -15.38 -7.15 -29.78
C PRO A 138 -15.27 -8.65 -30.10
#